data_AF-A0A2D4NUJ6-F1
#
_entry.id   AF-A0A2D4NUJ6-F1
#
_cell.length_a   1.000
_cell.length_b   1.000
_cell.length_c   1.000
_cell.angle_alpha   90.00
_cell.angle_beta   90.00
_cell.angle_gamma   90.00
#
_symmetry.space_group_name_H-M   'P 1'
#
loop_
_entity.id
_entity.type
_entity.pdbx_description
1 polymer ?
#
loop_
_entity_poly.entity_id
_entity_poly.type
_entity_poly.pdbx_seq_one_letter_code
_entity_poly.pdbx_strand_id
1 'polypeptide(L)'
;IWNALVTALQRSENAEDFLEFKYSASLRMQLCHALLHLLSLAEETDLPDIRRTVLEQGEIIRLYMLQYMKSGAEGEEAGIGETIPERHKTLERAIEHVRRVEEASEGHPVKRGALAYLEDLLKTHTCSTEFTKA
;
A
#
# COMPACT_ATOMS: atom_id res chain seq x y z
N ILE A 1 3.76 2.78 -14.45
CA ILE A 1 2.42 2.90 -13.81
C ILE A 1 2.55 3.19 -12.31
N TRP A 2 3.35 2.40 -11.57
CA TRP A 2 3.64 2.60 -10.14
C TRP A 2 3.84 4.07 -9.72
N ASN A 3 4.83 4.76 -10.29
CA ASN A 3 5.13 6.16 -9.95
C ASN A 3 3.92 7.08 -10.10
N ALA A 4 3.12 6.88 -11.15
CA ALA A 4 1.94 7.70 -11.41
C ALA A 4 0.84 7.50 -10.35
N LEU A 5 0.66 6.26 -9.86
CA LEU A 5 -0.26 5.99 -8.75
C LEU A 5 0.22 6.63 -7.44
N VAL A 6 1.53 6.60 -7.18
CA VAL A 6 2.09 7.28 -6.00
C VAL A 6 1.89 8.80 -6.10
N THR A 7 2.11 9.39 -7.27
CA THR A 7 1.82 10.82 -7.49
C THR A 7 0.34 11.14 -7.36
N ALA A 8 -0.55 10.29 -7.89
CA ALA A 8 -1.98 10.47 -7.72
C ALA A 8 -2.41 10.40 -6.25
N LEU A 9 -1.80 9.48 -5.48
CA LEU A 9 -2.06 9.31 -4.05
C LEU A 9 -1.64 10.55 -3.27
N GLN A 10 -0.48 11.14 -3.58
CA GLN A 10 -0.03 12.39 -2.98
C GLN A 10 -0.99 13.56 -3.26
N ARG A 11 -1.51 13.65 -4.50
CA ARG A 11 -2.34 14.78 -4.92
C ARG A 11 -3.81 14.64 -4.51
N SER A 12 -4.21 13.49 -4.01
CA SER A 12 -5.58 13.20 -3.61
C SER A 12 -6.05 13.97 -2.36
N GLU A 13 -5.16 14.71 -1.69
CA GLU A 13 -5.48 15.46 -0.46
C GLU A 13 -6.10 16.85 -0.73
N ASN A 14 -5.96 17.39 -1.94
CA ASN A 14 -6.55 18.68 -2.29
C ASN A 14 -8.06 18.53 -2.51
N ALA A 15 -8.85 18.67 -1.45
CA ALA A 15 -10.31 18.78 -1.53
C ALA A 15 -10.79 20.05 -0.81
N GLU A 16 -11.53 20.91 -1.51
CA GLU A 16 -12.03 22.20 -1.03
C GLU A 16 -13.45 22.11 -0.44
N ASP A 17 -14.22 21.06 -0.75
CA ASP A 17 -15.56 20.84 -0.19
C ASP A 17 -15.87 19.39 0.27
N PHE A 18 -17.00 19.20 0.96
CA PHE A 18 -17.40 17.92 1.58
C PHE A 18 -17.67 16.79 0.56
N LEU A 19 -18.19 17.09 -0.63
CA LEU A 19 -18.39 16.06 -1.65
C LEU A 19 -17.03 15.64 -2.22
N GLU A 20 -16.16 16.61 -2.51
CA GLU A 20 -14.79 16.37 -2.94
C GLU A 20 -14.02 15.54 -1.89
N PHE A 21 -14.29 15.72 -0.59
CA PHE A 21 -13.76 14.90 0.49
C PHE A 21 -14.21 13.42 0.42
N LYS A 22 -15.48 13.15 0.09
CA LYS A 22 -15.98 11.76 -0.04
C LYS A 22 -15.38 11.06 -1.26
N TYR A 23 -15.28 11.78 -2.38
CA TYR A 23 -14.64 11.27 -3.60
C TYR A 23 -13.13 11.06 -3.39
N SER A 24 -12.45 11.96 -2.69
CA SER A 24 -11.02 11.83 -2.42
C SER A 24 -10.70 10.69 -1.46
N ALA A 25 -11.55 10.46 -0.44
CA ALA A 25 -11.44 9.27 0.41
C ALA A 25 -11.57 7.98 -0.40
N SER A 26 -12.59 7.87 -1.26
CA SER A 26 -12.80 6.69 -2.12
C SER A 26 -11.67 6.49 -3.12
N LEU A 27 -11.17 7.59 -3.71
CA LEU A 27 -10.02 7.56 -4.62
C LEU A 27 -8.75 7.06 -3.93
N ARG A 28 -8.46 7.54 -2.72
CA ARG A 28 -7.32 7.06 -1.91
C ARG A 28 -7.42 5.55 -1.66
N MET A 29 -8.62 5.05 -1.35
CA MET A 29 -8.84 3.62 -1.17
C MET A 29 -8.53 2.82 -2.44
N GLN A 30 -9.00 3.29 -3.59
CA GLN A 30 -8.74 2.66 -4.89
C GLN A 30 -7.25 2.72 -5.28
N LEU A 31 -6.58 3.84 -5.01
CA LEU A 31 -5.15 4.00 -5.27
C LEU A 31 -4.30 3.08 -4.38
N CYS A 32 -4.63 2.97 -3.10
CA CYS A 32 -3.96 2.02 -2.19
C CYS A 32 -4.17 0.57 -2.63
N HIS A 33 -5.40 0.19 -2.97
CA HIS A 33 -5.68 -1.14 -3.51
C HIS A 33 -4.88 -1.41 -4.79
N ALA A 34 -4.88 -0.47 -5.74
CA ALA A 34 -4.14 -0.61 -7.00
C ALA A 34 -2.63 -0.73 -6.78
N LEU A 35 -2.05 0.01 -5.83
CA LEU A 35 -0.64 -0.12 -5.46
C LEU A 35 -0.33 -1.51 -4.90
N LEU A 36 -1.16 -2.06 -4.00
CA LEU A 36 -0.98 -3.42 -3.49
C LEU A 36 -1.10 -4.46 -4.60
N HIS A 37 -2.06 -4.26 -5.51
CA HIS A 37 -2.24 -5.14 -6.66
C HIS A 37 -1.01 -5.12 -7.57
N LEU A 38 -0.45 -3.94 -7.89
CA LEU A 38 0.78 -3.84 -8.66
C LEU A 38 1.95 -4.54 -7.96
N LEU A 39 2.08 -4.43 -6.63
CA LEU A 39 3.11 -5.15 -5.89
C LEU A 39 2.94 -6.67 -5.99
N SER A 40 1.70 -7.18 -6.01
CA SER A 40 1.42 -8.61 -6.20
C SER A 40 1.70 -9.12 -7.62
N LEU A 41 1.88 -8.22 -8.58
CA LEU A 41 2.20 -8.52 -9.97
C LEU A 41 3.61 -8.10 -10.37
N ALA A 42 4.36 -7.45 -9.48
CA ALA A 42 5.64 -6.83 -9.79
C ALA A 42 6.65 -7.89 -10.25
N GLU A 43 7.41 -7.56 -11.28
CA GLU A 43 8.51 -8.37 -11.77
C GLU A 43 9.87 -7.78 -11.30
N GLU A 44 10.95 -8.50 -11.57
CA GLU A 44 12.31 -8.07 -11.18
C GLU A 44 12.65 -6.67 -11.74
N THR A 45 12.17 -6.38 -12.95
CA THR A 45 12.40 -5.11 -13.64
C THR A 45 11.68 -3.92 -12.99
N ASP A 46 10.62 -4.16 -12.21
CA ASP A 46 9.87 -3.13 -11.50
C ASP A 46 10.53 -2.75 -10.16
N LEU A 47 11.31 -3.66 -9.56
CA LEU A 47 11.88 -3.48 -8.23
C LEU A 47 12.75 -2.22 -8.08
N PRO A 48 13.62 -1.83 -9.04
CA PRO A 48 14.40 -0.60 -8.93
C PRO A 48 13.52 0.65 -8.77
N ASP A 49 12.43 0.73 -9.53
CA ASP A 49 11.50 1.86 -9.47
C ASP A 49 10.69 1.87 -8.18
N ILE A 50 10.24 0.70 -7.73
CA ILE A 50 9.54 0.54 -6.45
C ILE A 50 10.46 0.98 -5.30
N ARG A 51 11.71 0.50 -5.28
CA ARG A 51 12.70 0.82 -4.24
C ARG A 51 13.03 2.32 -4.20
N ARG A 52 13.25 2.93 -5.37
CA ARG A 52 13.47 4.38 -5.48
C ARG A 52 12.28 5.16 -4.93
N THR A 53 11.08 4.77 -5.32
CA THR A 53 9.85 5.49 -4.91
C THR A 53 9.55 5.32 -3.43
N VAL A 54 9.79 4.14 -2.86
CA VAL A 54 9.69 3.90 -1.41
C VAL A 54 10.73 4.75 -0.65
N LEU A 55 11.93 4.93 -1.20
CA LEU A 55 12.94 5.80 -0.58
C LEU A 55 12.52 7.28 -0.61
N GLU A 56 11.97 7.74 -1.74
CA GLU A 56 11.60 9.15 -1.96
C GLU A 56 10.27 9.53 -1.27
N GLN A 57 9.30 8.61 -1.26
CA GLN A 57 7.90 8.88 -0.89
C GLN A 57 7.33 7.90 0.13
N GLY A 58 8.20 7.15 0.82
CA GLY A 58 7.83 6.07 1.74
C GLY A 58 6.90 6.53 2.85
N GLU A 59 7.10 7.72 3.42
CA GLU A 59 6.24 8.24 4.49
C GLU A 59 4.80 8.48 4.03
N ILE A 60 4.63 9.06 2.83
CA ILE A 60 3.29 9.33 2.28
C ILE A 60 2.60 8.01 1.93
N ILE A 61 3.30 7.09 1.27
CA ILE A 61 2.78 5.76 0.96
C ILE A 61 2.38 5.04 2.26
N ARG A 62 3.20 5.17 3.31
CA ARG A 62 2.98 4.49 4.60
C ARG A 62 1.73 5.02 5.28
N LEU A 63 1.60 6.34 5.38
CA LEU A 63 0.46 7.01 5.98
C LEU A 63 -0.85 6.53 5.34
N TYR A 64 -0.94 6.59 4.02
CA TYR A 64 -2.15 6.24 3.29
C TYR A 64 -2.44 4.74 3.31
N MET A 65 -1.42 3.89 3.26
CA MET A 65 -1.59 2.44 3.41
C MET A 65 -2.05 2.05 4.80
N LEU A 66 -1.51 2.65 5.86
CA LEU A 66 -1.99 2.39 7.22
C LEU A 66 -3.43 2.87 7.41
N GLN A 67 -3.83 4.00 6.81
CA GLN A 67 -5.22 4.44 6.77
C GLN A 67 -6.11 3.46 5.99
N TYR A 68 -5.65 2.98 4.83
CA TYR A 68 -6.34 1.96 4.03
C TYR A 68 -6.57 0.67 4.81
N MET A 69 -5.60 0.25 5.62
CA MET A 69 -5.69 -0.97 6.41
C MET A 69 -6.56 -0.85 7.67
N LYS A 70 -6.83 0.38 8.13
CA LYS A 70 -7.60 0.67 9.34
C LYS A 70 -9.03 1.14 9.06
N SER A 71 -9.27 1.75 7.91
CA SER A 71 -10.60 2.24 7.53
C SER A 71 -11.55 1.06 7.38
N GLY A 72 -12.34 0.79 8.41
CA GLY A 72 -13.52 -0.06 8.31
C GLY A 72 -14.45 0.50 7.23
N ALA A 73 -15.19 -0.38 6.57
CA ALA A 73 -16.17 -0.03 5.55
C ALA A 73 -17.35 0.74 6.19
N GLU A 74 -17.11 1.93 6.73
CA GLU A 74 -18.15 2.87 7.10
C GLU A 74 -18.59 3.58 5.83
N GLY A 75 -19.48 2.91 5.09
CA GLY A 75 -20.14 3.45 3.92
C GLY A 75 -19.97 2.56 2.69
N GLU A 76 -21.06 1.90 2.30
CA GLU A 76 -21.24 1.08 1.11
C GLU A 76 -21.02 1.81 -0.25
N GLU A 77 -20.23 2.87 -0.31
CA GLU A 77 -20.01 3.62 -1.57
C GLU A 77 -18.54 3.78 -2.00
N ALA A 78 -17.58 3.20 -1.29
CA ALA A 78 -16.17 3.24 -1.69
C ALA A 78 -15.71 1.97 -2.44
N GLY A 79 -16.36 1.67 -3.56
CA GLY A 79 -15.81 1.09 -4.79
C GLY A 79 -15.18 -0.33 -4.83
N ILE A 80 -14.74 -0.93 -3.73
CA ILE A 80 -14.03 -2.23 -3.78
C ILE A 80 -14.67 -3.29 -2.87
N GLY A 81 -15.47 -2.90 -1.88
CA GLY A 81 -16.20 -3.84 -1.01
C GLY A 81 -15.29 -4.73 -0.13
N GLU A 82 -13.97 -4.55 -0.21
CA GLU A 82 -13.01 -5.35 0.55
C GLU A 82 -13.09 -5.07 2.04
N THR A 83 -13.25 -6.15 2.79
CA THR A 83 -13.19 -6.17 4.25
C THR A 83 -11.75 -6.02 4.74
N ILE A 84 -11.56 -5.52 5.97
CA ILE A 84 -10.22 -5.39 6.58
C ILE A 84 -9.41 -6.71 6.52
N PRO A 85 -9.99 -7.90 6.80
CA PRO A 85 -9.27 -9.16 6.67
C PRO A 85 -8.79 -9.47 5.25
N GLU A 86 -9.55 -9.09 4.22
CA GLU A 86 -9.17 -9.31 2.82
C GLU A 86 -7.99 -8.41 2.43
N ARG A 87 -8.01 -7.14 2.86
CA ARG A 87 -6.90 -6.19 2.65
C ARG A 87 -5.61 -6.68 3.29
N HIS A 88 -5.71 -7.18 4.52
CA HIS A 88 -4.57 -7.76 5.23
C HIS A 88 -3.95 -8.93 4.45
N LYS A 89 -4.79 -9.88 4.01
CA LYS A 89 -4.34 -11.02 3.18
C LYS A 89 -3.75 -10.58 1.84
N THR A 90 -4.24 -9.49 1.25
CA THR A 90 -3.69 -8.94 0.01
C THR A 90 -2.29 -8.36 0.24
N LEU A 91 -2.06 -7.66 1.36
CA LEU A 91 -0.72 -7.19 1.73
C LEU A 91 0.25 -8.35 2.01
N GLU A 92 -0.18 -9.37 2.75
CA GLU A 92 0.66 -10.56 2.99
C GLU A 92 1.07 -11.24 1.67
N ARG A 93 0.12 -11.40 0.74
CA ARG A 93 0.40 -11.96 -0.59
C ARG A 93 1.36 -11.09 -1.40
N ALA A 94 1.20 -9.77 -1.35
CA ALA A 94 2.10 -8.84 -2.03
C ALA A 94 3.53 -8.89 -1.47
N ILE A 95 3.68 -8.95 -0.14
CA ILE A 95 4.99 -9.10 0.52
C ILE A 95 5.66 -10.39 0.10
N GLU A 96 4.92 -11.50 0.16
CA GLU A 96 5.45 -12.81 -0.20
C GLU A 96 5.82 -12.89 -1.68
N HIS A 97 5.05 -12.24 -2.57
CA HIS A 97 5.40 -12.14 -3.98
C HIS A 97 6.70 -11.35 -4.19
N VAL A 98 6.78 -10.14 -3.63
CA VAL A 98 7.99 -9.30 -3.74
C VAL A 98 9.21 -10.02 -3.17
N ARG A 99 9.06 -10.75 -2.06
CA ARG A 99 10.12 -11.59 -1.48
C ARG A 99 10.64 -12.62 -2.50
N ARG A 100 9.75 -13.39 -3.12
CA ARG A 100 10.15 -14.39 -4.13
C ARG A 100 10.85 -13.78 -5.33
N VAL A 101 10.39 -12.61 -5.79
CA VAL A 101 11.01 -11.89 -6.90
C VAL A 101 12.39 -11.37 -6.51
N GLU A 102 12.56 -10.85 -5.29
CA GLU A 102 13.88 -10.44 -4.78
C GLU A 102 14.84 -11.63 -4.60
N GLU A 103 14.34 -12.78 -4.15
CA GLU A 103 15.13 -14.01 -3.96
C GLU A 103 15.53 -14.69 -5.29
N ALA A 104 14.69 -14.59 -6.31
CA ALA A 104 14.96 -15.15 -7.64
C ALA A 104 15.95 -14.32 -8.47
N SER A 105 16.19 -13.06 -8.09
CA SER A 105 17.15 -12.17 -8.74
C SER A 105 18.59 -12.54 -8.33
N GLU A 106 19.24 -13.40 -9.12
CA GLU A 106 20.66 -13.75 -8.94
C GLU A 106 21.55 -12.51 -9.14
N GLY A 107 22.14 -11.99 -8.05
CA GLY A 107 23.22 -10.99 -8.14
C GLY A 107 23.09 -9.74 -7.28
N HIS A 108 22.02 -9.59 -6.49
CA HIS A 108 21.89 -8.45 -5.57
C HIS A 108 21.87 -8.89 -4.10
N PRO A 109 23.01 -8.83 -3.38
CA PRO A 109 23.08 -9.20 -1.98
C PRO A 109 22.65 -8.01 -1.11
N VAL A 110 21.41 -7.56 -1.20
CA VAL A 110 20.88 -6.63 -0.21
C VAL A 110 19.38 -6.88 -0.11
N LYS A 111 18.91 -7.30 1.06
CA LYS A 111 17.53 -7.12 1.50
C LYS A 111 17.19 -5.63 1.32
N ARG A 112 16.69 -5.25 0.14
CA ARG A 112 16.61 -3.84 -0.28
C ARG A 112 15.31 -3.25 0.24
N GLY A 113 15.34 -1.94 0.45
CA GLY A 113 14.38 -1.19 1.27
C GLY A 113 12.89 -1.43 0.97
N ALA A 114 12.49 -1.87 -0.23
CA ALA A 114 11.09 -2.13 -0.55
C ALA A 114 10.48 -3.29 0.25
N LEU A 115 11.14 -4.46 0.31
CA LEU A 115 10.63 -5.60 1.08
C LEU A 115 10.62 -5.27 2.59
N ALA A 116 11.72 -4.73 3.10
CA ALA A 116 11.82 -4.33 4.51
C ALA A 116 10.76 -3.29 4.89
N TYR A 117 10.47 -2.33 4.00
CA TYR A 117 9.43 -1.34 4.18
C TYR A 117 8.03 -1.97 4.24
N LEU A 118 7.70 -2.89 3.33
CA LEU A 118 6.40 -3.56 3.33
C LEU A 118 6.22 -4.46 4.56
N GLU A 119 7.27 -5.17 4.98
CA GLU A 119 7.25 -5.96 6.21
C GLU A 119 7.07 -5.09 7.46
N ASP A 120 7.72 -3.93 7.51
CA ASP A 120 7.55 -2.96 8.60
C ASP A 120 6.14 -2.35 8.63
N LEU A 121 5.57 -2.08 7.46
CA LEU A 121 4.19 -1.63 7.30
C LEU A 121 3.20 -2.68 7.82
N LEU A 122 3.39 -3.95 7.47
CA LEU A 122 2.59 -5.07 7.99
C LEU A 122 2.69 -5.16 9.52
N LYS A 123 3.92 -5.13 10.06
CA LYS A 123 4.15 -5.16 11.53
C LYS A 123 3.46 -4.00 12.24
N THR A 124 3.50 -2.81 11.67
CA THR A 124 2.88 -1.62 12.24
C THR A 124 1.36 -1.73 12.25
N HIS A 125 0.78 -2.29 11.17
CA HIS A 125 -0.65 -2.58 11.11
C HIS A 125 -1.06 -3.61 12.16
N THR A 126 -0.37 -4.75 12.25
CA THR A 126 -0.73 -5.82 13.20
C THR A 126 -0.57 -5.38 14.65
N CYS A 127 0.53 -4.71 14.98
CA CYS A 127 0.76 -4.16 16.33
C CYS A 127 -0.35 -3.17 16.72
N SER A 128 -0.77 -2.31 15.79
CA SER A 128 -1.87 -1.37 16.04
C SER A 128 -3.22 -2.05 16.27
N THR A 129 -3.46 -3.23 15.70
CA THR A 129 -4.72 -3.98 15.89
C THR A 129 -4.78 -4.76 17.21
N GLU A 130 -3.64 -5.09 17.81
CA GLU A 130 -3.60 -5.78 19.11
C GLU A 130 -4.00 -4.87 20.28
N PHE A 131 -3.77 -3.56 20.18
CA PHE A 131 -4.18 -2.59 21.22
C PHE A 131 -5.67 -2.26 21.22
N THR A 132 -6.41 -2.58 20.15
CA THR A 132 -7.86 -2.31 20.06
C THR A 132 -8.74 -3.48 20.53
N LYS A 133 -8.13 -4.55 21.07
CA LYS A 133 -8.83 -5.78 21.47
C LYS A 133 -8.87 -6.00 23.00
N ALA A 134 -8.51 -4.99 23.80
CA ALA A 134 -8.53 -5.01 25.26
C ALA A 134 -9.77 -4.35 25.83
#